data_AF-A0A926AL51-F1
#
_entry.id   AF-A0A926AL51-F1
#
_cell.length_a   1.000
_cell.length_b   1.000
_cell.length_c   1.000
_cell.angle_alpha   90.00
_cell.angle_beta   90.00
_cell.angle_gamma   90.00
#
_symmetry.space_group_name_H-M   'P 1'
#
loop_
_entity.id
_entity.type
_entity.pdbx_description
1 polymer ?
#
loop_
_entity_poly.entity_id
_entity_poly.type
_entity_poly.pdbx_seq_one_letter_code
_entity_poly.pdbx_strand_id
1 'polypeptide(L)'
;MQVSNFDIKNLISEVSSNDIVNELEKASSRYHINVGWIAIIFDPLFALTDYYNIPGSWLHILVLRLSVAAITLVTLLAQRKYKFPSFIVALVPFLLISLQNAYTYGLIENDNILGHTINYIALLIGGGMFILWRTWYSVGVIVLSAMVTAIFVAGNRNLELAQFFIRGGLLLAVVGVFMIILIKVRYDLTLREIKARLALKAINEEMEKQKLLLEEKNEKITDSIRYAQRIQKSILGDKLRIEGWFA
;
A
#
# COMPACT_ATOMS: atom_id res chain seq x y z
N MET A 1 35.56 -18.56 7.25
CA MET A 1 34.78 -18.40 6.01
C MET A 1 33.87 -17.19 6.21
N GLN A 2 34.37 -15.99 5.89
CA GLN A 2 33.58 -14.76 5.93
C GLN A 2 32.73 -14.75 4.65
N VAL A 3 31.44 -15.07 4.74
CA VAL A 3 30.48 -14.60 3.74
C VAL A 3 30.55 -13.08 3.82
N SER A 4 31.19 -12.48 2.82
CA SER A 4 31.55 -11.07 2.88
C SER A 4 30.26 -10.25 2.94
N ASN A 5 30.20 -9.27 3.86
CA ASN A 5 29.12 -8.27 3.91
C ASN A 5 28.93 -7.51 2.57
N PHE A 6 29.85 -7.68 1.62
CA PHE A 6 29.83 -7.08 0.30
C PHE A 6 28.82 -7.75 -0.65
N ASP A 7 28.63 -9.08 -0.55
CA ASP A 7 27.72 -9.81 -1.45
C ASP A 7 26.24 -9.53 -1.13
N ILE A 8 25.88 -9.46 0.16
CA ILE A 8 24.48 -9.23 0.58
C ILE A 8 23.97 -7.87 0.11
N LYS A 9 24.83 -6.83 0.15
CA LYS A 9 24.45 -5.47 -0.25
C LYS A 9 24.21 -5.36 -1.77
N ASN A 10 24.99 -6.11 -2.56
CA ASN A 10 24.81 -6.20 -4.02
C ASN A 10 23.58 -7.05 -4.38
N LEU A 11 23.30 -8.14 -3.66
CA LEU A 11 22.07 -8.93 -3.82
C LEU A 11 20.79 -8.12 -3.52
N ILE A 12 20.82 -7.24 -2.52
CA ILE A 12 19.71 -6.30 -2.24
C ILE A 12 19.56 -5.28 -3.39
N SER A 13 20.66 -4.93 -4.07
CA SER A 13 20.64 -4.03 -5.23
C SER A 13 20.16 -4.70 -6.52
N GLU A 14 20.21 -6.04 -6.59
CA GLU A 14 19.70 -6.85 -7.70
C GLU A 14 18.19 -7.03 -7.70
N VAL A 15 17.49 -6.62 -6.63
CA VAL A 15 16.02 -6.60 -6.65
C VAL A 15 15.56 -5.62 -7.72
N SER A 16 15.06 -6.16 -8.83
CA SER A 16 14.61 -5.37 -9.98
C SER A 16 13.56 -4.35 -9.54
N SER A 17 13.73 -3.11 -9.98
CA SER A 17 12.77 -2.03 -9.73
C SER A 17 11.37 -2.41 -10.23
N ASN A 18 11.28 -3.23 -11.29
CA ASN A 18 10.00 -3.72 -11.83
C ASN A 18 9.30 -4.70 -10.88
N ASP A 19 10.04 -5.56 -10.19
CA ASP A 19 9.46 -6.51 -9.23
C ASP A 19 8.86 -5.80 -8.03
N ILE A 20 9.54 -4.75 -7.56
CA ILE A 20 9.03 -3.89 -6.48
C ILE A 20 7.73 -3.21 -6.91
N VAL A 21 7.68 -2.64 -8.13
CA VAL A 21 6.48 -1.98 -8.66
C VAL A 21 5.32 -2.97 -8.81
N ASN A 22 5.59 -4.17 -9.33
CA ASN A 22 4.57 -5.20 -9.52
C ASN A 22 4.01 -5.72 -8.18
N GLU A 23 4.88 -6.00 -7.21
CA GLU A 23 4.46 -6.43 -5.87
C GLU A 23 3.69 -5.33 -5.14
N LEU A 24 4.09 -4.07 -5.31
CA LEU A 24 3.40 -2.92 -4.73
C LEU A 24 2.01 -2.72 -5.37
N GLU A 25 1.89 -2.86 -6.69
CA GLU A 25 0.61 -2.80 -7.39
C GLU A 25 -0.32 -3.95 -6.93
N LYS A 26 0.22 -5.16 -6.77
CA LYS A 26 -0.55 -6.30 -6.25
C LYS A 26 -1.03 -6.08 -4.81
N ALA A 27 -0.17 -5.51 -3.97
CA ALA A 27 -0.52 -5.17 -2.59
C ALA A 27 -1.60 -4.08 -2.53
N SER A 28 -1.39 -2.97 -3.25
CA SER A 28 -2.29 -1.82 -3.25
C SER A 28 -3.63 -2.11 -3.92
N SER A 29 -3.66 -2.91 -4.99
CA SER A 29 -4.87 -3.24 -5.73
C SER A 29 -5.96 -3.88 -4.86
N ARG A 30 -5.59 -4.81 -3.97
CA ARG A 30 -6.54 -5.41 -3.02
C ARG A 30 -7.17 -4.37 -2.10
N TYR A 31 -6.36 -3.44 -1.57
CA TYR A 31 -6.87 -2.37 -0.72
C TYR A 31 -7.74 -1.38 -1.50
N HIS A 32 -7.31 -0.94 -2.68
CA HIS A 32 -8.04 0.03 -3.48
C HIS A 32 -9.38 -0.52 -4.01
N ILE A 33 -9.45 -1.81 -4.36
CA ILE A 33 -10.72 -2.47 -4.71
C ILE A 33 -11.67 -2.48 -3.51
N ASN A 34 -11.17 -2.79 -2.30
CA ASN A 34 -11.98 -2.75 -1.08
C ASN A 34 -12.46 -1.32 -0.79
N VAL A 35 -11.61 -0.30 -0.96
CA VAL A 35 -11.99 1.12 -0.84
C VAL A 35 -13.12 1.45 -1.80
N GLY A 36 -13.04 1.03 -3.06
CA GLY A 36 -14.09 1.26 -4.05
C GLY A 36 -15.44 0.69 -3.60
N TRP A 37 -15.47 -0.55 -3.10
CA TRP A 37 -16.70 -1.15 -2.56
C TRP A 37 -17.21 -0.46 -1.31
N ILE A 38 -16.32 -0.13 -0.37
CA ILE A 38 -16.68 0.63 0.84
C ILE A 38 -17.30 1.97 0.43
N ALA A 39 -16.70 2.70 -0.50
CA ALA A 39 -17.21 3.99 -0.97
C ALA A 39 -18.61 3.87 -1.61
N ILE A 40 -18.86 2.86 -2.44
CA ILE A 40 -20.17 2.63 -3.07
C ILE A 40 -21.28 2.43 -2.03
N ILE A 41 -20.97 1.78 -0.90
CA ILE A 41 -21.96 1.46 0.14
C ILE A 41 -22.08 2.59 1.17
N PHE A 42 -20.94 3.05 1.68
CA PHE A 42 -20.90 4.00 2.78
C PHE A 42 -21.23 5.43 2.33
N ASP A 43 -20.88 5.84 1.11
CA ASP A 43 -21.19 7.21 0.67
C ASP A 43 -22.70 7.48 0.65
N PRO A 44 -23.57 6.63 0.08
CA PRO A 44 -25.01 6.76 0.23
C PRO A 44 -25.50 6.60 1.68
N LEU A 45 -24.83 5.78 2.50
CA LEU A 45 -25.21 5.59 3.91
C LEU A 45 -25.09 6.89 4.72
N PHE A 46 -24.12 7.75 4.39
CA PHE A 46 -24.01 9.09 5.00
C PHE A 46 -25.19 10.00 4.67
N ALA A 47 -26.05 9.67 3.70
CA ALA A 47 -27.31 10.39 3.55
C ALA A 47 -28.18 10.29 4.80
N LEU A 48 -28.06 9.23 5.60
CA LEU A 48 -28.77 9.15 6.88
C LEU A 48 -28.35 10.25 7.85
N THR A 49 -27.05 10.56 7.93
CA THR A 49 -26.57 11.63 8.80
C THR A 49 -26.92 13.00 8.21
N ASP A 50 -26.90 13.14 6.88
CA ASP A 50 -27.34 14.36 6.21
C ASP A 50 -28.83 14.66 6.41
N TYR A 51 -29.68 13.64 6.60
CA TYR A 51 -31.12 13.84 6.87
C TYR A 51 -31.33 14.65 8.14
N TYR A 52 -30.52 14.38 9.16
CA TYR A 52 -30.56 15.11 10.43
C TYR A 52 -29.81 16.43 10.37
N ASN A 53 -28.67 16.48 9.68
CA ASN A 53 -27.82 17.66 9.64
C ASN A 53 -28.29 18.72 8.63
N ILE A 54 -28.97 18.34 7.55
CA ILE A 54 -29.27 19.23 6.41
C ILE A 54 -30.65 18.89 5.81
N PRO A 55 -31.73 18.92 6.62
CA PRO A 55 -33.05 18.45 6.18
C PRO A 55 -33.56 19.19 4.94
N GLY A 56 -33.28 20.50 4.82
CA GLY A 56 -33.77 21.33 3.71
C GLY A 56 -33.17 21.00 2.33
N SER A 57 -31.94 20.44 2.30
CA SER A 57 -31.25 20.09 1.04
C SER A 57 -30.95 18.59 0.93
N TRP A 58 -31.52 17.77 1.81
CA TRP A 58 -31.18 16.36 1.94
C TRP A 58 -31.33 15.58 0.62
N LEU A 59 -32.46 15.76 -0.07
CA LEU A 59 -32.73 15.02 -1.31
C LEU A 59 -31.70 15.37 -2.40
N HIS A 60 -31.28 16.63 -2.47
CA HIS A 60 -30.25 17.07 -3.41
C HIS A 60 -28.89 16.42 -3.11
N ILE A 61 -28.51 16.34 -1.83
CA ILE A 61 -27.28 15.68 -1.40
C ILE A 61 -27.34 14.16 -1.62
N LEU A 62 -28.49 13.53 -1.40
CA LEU A 62 -28.69 12.10 -1.68
C LEU A 62 -28.47 11.79 -3.17
N VAL A 63 -29.02 12.59 -4.07
CA VAL A 63 -28.82 12.40 -5.52
C VAL A 63 -27.35 12.54 -5.89
N LEU A 64 -26.63 13.50 -5.29
CA LEU A 64 -25.19 13.65 -5.48
C LEU A 64 -24.42 12.41 -5.00
N ARG A 65 -24.72 11.90 -3.80
CA ARG A 65 -24.12 10.67 -3.25
C ARG A 65 -24.34 9.46 -4.13
N LEU A 66 -25.58 9.26 -4.60
CA LEU A 66 -25.90 8.18 -5.53
C LEU A 66 -25.14 8.33 -6.85
N SER A 67 -24.94 9.56 -7.33
CA SER A 67 -24.16 9.83 -8.53
C SER A 67 -22.67 9.50 -8.33
N VAL A 68 -22.10 9.90 -7.19
CA VAL A 68 -20.71 9.58 -6.83
C VAL A 68 -20.51 8.07 -6.66
N ALA A 69 -21.43 7.39 -6.00
CA ALA A 69 -21.42 5.93 -5.87
C ALA A 69 -21.52 5.24 -7.24
N ALA A 70 -22.38 5.73 -8.15
CA ALA A 70 -22.50 5.20 -9.50
C ALA A 70 -21.20 5.38 -10.32
N ILE A 71 -20.58 6.57 -10.28
CA ILE A 71 -19.29 6.84 -10.95
C ILE A 71 -18.19 5.94 -10.37
N THR A 72 -18.19 5.73 -9.06
CA THR A 72 -17.25 4.83 -8.38
C THR A 72 -17.43 3.38 -8.85
N LEU A 73 -18.67 2.91 -8.94
CA LEU A 73 -18.98 1.58 -9.45
C LEU A 73 -18.52 1.41 -10.91
N VAL A 74 -18.80 2.39 -11.76
CA VAL A 74 -18.32 2.40 -13.16
C VAL A 74 -16.79 2.34 -13.21
N THR A 75 -16.11 3.11 -12.37
CA THR A 75 -14.63 3.10 -12.29
C THR A 75 -14.11 1.73 -11.87
N LEU A 76 -14.73 1.10 -10.87
CA LEU A 76 -14.36 -0.24 -10.41
C LEU A 76 -14.56 -1.31 -11.50
N LEU A 77 -15.69 -1.27 -12.21
CA LEU A 77 -15.99 -2.19 -13.31
C LEU A 77 -15.06 -1.95 -14.51
N ALA A 78 -14.76 -0.69 -14.82
CA ALA A 78 -13.82 -0.31 -15.86
C ALA A 78 -12.39 -0.79 -15.53
N GLN A 79 -11.98 -0.75 -14.27
CA GLN A 79 -10.67 -1.28 -13.86
C GLN A 79 -10.56 -2.79 -14.13
N ARG A 80 -11.63 -3.55 -13.84
CA ARG A 80 -11.65 -5.00 -14.14
C ARG A 80 -11.50 -5.28 -15.64
N LYS A 81 -12.08 -4.43 -16.48
CA LYS A 81 -12.04 -4.59 -17.94
C LYS A 81 -10.73 -4.11 -18.58
N TYR A 82 -10.26 -2.91 -18.21
CA TYR A 82 -9.14 -2.23 -18.86
C TYR A 82 -7.81 -2.32 -18.11
N LYS A 83 -7.81 -2.85 -16.88
CA LYS A 83 -6.61 -3.08 -16.05
C LYS A 83 -5.72 -1.85 -15.87
N PHE A 84 -6.32 -0.66 -15.79
CA PHE A 84 -5.58 0.56 -15.44
C PHE A 84 -5.08 0.49 -13.98
N PRO A 85 -4.11 1.34 -13.60
CA PRO A 85 -3.48 1.30 -12.28
C PRO A 85 -4.49 1.40 -11.13
N SER A 86 -4.33 0.57 -10.09
CA SER A 86 -5.30 0.47 -9.00
C SER A 86 -5.47 1.76 -8.20
N PHE A 87 -4.47 2.64 -8.17
CA PHE A 87 -4.59 3.92 -7.47
C PHE A 87 -5.76 4.76 -7.99
N ILE A 88 -6.13 4.63 -9.27
CA ILE A 88 -7.27 5.34 -9.86
C ILE A 88 -8.59 4.91 -9.20
N VAL A 89 -8.72 3.62 -8.86
CA VAL A 89 -9.90 3.06 -8.19
C VAL A 89 -10.11 3.65 -6.80
N ALA A 90 -9.03 4.03 -6.11
CA ALA A 90 -9.13 4.76 -4.84
C ALA A 90 -9.24 6.27 -5.04
N LEU A 91 -8.56 6.83 -6.05
CA LEU A 91 -8.48 8.27 -6.27
C LEU A 91 -9.83 8.86 -6.63
N VAL A 92 -10.55 8.22 -7.57
CA VAL A 92 -11.85 8.70 -8.05
C VAL A 92 -12.88 8.83 -6.91
N PRO A 93 -13.22 7.77 -6.15
CA PRO A 93 -14.18 7.90 -5.05
C PRO A 93 -13.69 8.89 -3.99
N PHE A 94 -12.43 8.82 -3.59
CA PHE A 94 -11.93 9.68 -2.52
C PHE A 94 -12.01 11.17 -2.91
N LEU A 95 -11.63 11.49 -4.15
CA LEU A 95 -11.73 12.84 -4.69
C LEU A 95 -13.19 13.30 -4.79
N LEU A 96 -14.06 12.49 -5.40
CA LEU A 96 -15.46 12.86 -5.61
C LEU A 96 -16.21 13.07 -4.30
N ILE A 97 -16.05 12.16 -3.33
CA ILE A 97 -16.69 12.29 -2.02
C ILE A 97 -16.12 13.50 -1.26
N SER A 98 -14.82 13.78 -1.40
CA SER A 98 -14.22 14.97 -0.78
C SER A 98 -14.76 16.27 -1.40
N LEU A 99 -14.89 16.33 -2.73
CA LEU A 99 -15.47 17.47 -3.44
C LEU A 99 -16.97 17.64 -3.11
N GLN A 100 -17.71 16.54 -2.99
CA GLN A 100 -19.10 16.56 -2.53
C GLN A 100 -19.21 17.13 -1.12
N ASN A 101 -18.37 16.69 -0.17
CA ASN A 101 -18.36 17.25 1.18
C ASN A 101 -17.96 18.74 1.19
N ALA A 102 -17.04 19.16 0.32
CA ALA A 102 -16.71 20.57 0.17
C ALA A 102 -17.90 21.38 -0.36
N TYR A 103 -18.60 20.87 -1.37
CA TYR A 103 -19.82 21.47 -1.93
C TYR A 103 -20.92 21.64 -0.88
N THR A 104 -21.10 20.67 0.01
CA THR A 104 -22.11 20.73 1.07
C THR A 104 -21.95 21.94 1.99
N TYR A 105 -20.72 22.47 2.20
CA TYR A 105 -20.54 23.74 2.92
C TYR A 105 -21.25 24.91 2.23
N GLY A 106 -21.50 24.85 0.92
CA GLY A 106 -22.30 25.84 0.19
C GLY A 106 -23.80 25.79 0.47
N LEU A 107 -24.30 24.75 1.15
CA LEU A 107 -25.72 24.49 1.37
C LEU A 107 -26.16 24.55 2.83
N ILE A 108 -25.21 24.55 3.77
CA ILE A 108 -25.49 24.49 5.20
C ILE A 108 -25.42 25.85 5.88
N GLU A 109 -25.96 25.91 7.10
CA GLU A 109 -25.92 27.06 8.00
C GLU A 109 -24.98 26.79 9.18
N ASN A 110 -24.72 27.81 10.00
CA ASN A 110 -23.76 27.76 11.09
C ASN A 110 -24.00 26.62 12.11
N ASP A 111 -25.26 26.26 12.33
CA ASP A 111 -25.65 25.21 13.28
C ASP A 111 -25.31 23.79 12.82
N ASN A 112 -25.16 23.61 11.51
CA ASN A 112 -24.91 22.31 10.91
C ASN A 112 -23.42 22.06 10.62
N ILE A 113 -22.55 23.06 10.84
CA ILE A 113 -21.10 22.98 10.55
C ILE A 113 -20.45 21.80 11.26
N LEU A 114 -20.67 21.62 12.56
CA LEU A 114 -20.00 20.60 13.35
C LEU A 114 -20.38 19.19 12.86
N GLY A 115 -21.68 18.92 12.69
CA GLY A 115 -22.18 17.64 12.21
C GLY A 115 -21.63 17.28 10.83
N HIS A 116 -21.63 18.25 9.90
CA HIS A 116 -21.05 18.05 8.57
C HIS A 116 -19.53 17.86 8.60
N THR A 117 -18.82 18.61 9.45
CA THR A 117 -17.37 18.47 9.60
C THR A 117 -16.99 17.07 10.11
N ILE A 118 -17.78 16.50 11.02
CA ILE A 118 -17.56 15.12 11.52
C ILE A 118 -17.73 14.10 10.39
N ASN A 119 -18.75 14.25 9.54
CA ASN A 119 -18.91 13.40 8.34
C ASN A 119 -17.67 13.49 7.42
N TYR A 120 -17.16 14.70 7.20
CA TYR A 120 -15.97 14.90 6.38
C TYR A 120 -14.70 14.31 7.03
N ILE A 121 -14.53 14.48 8.34
CA ILE A 121 -13.44 13.86 9.11
C ILE A 121 -13.49 12.33 9.00
N ALA A 122 -14.68 11.73 9.05
CA ALA A 122 -14.84 10.29 8.90
C ALA A 122 -14.34 9.80 7.53
N LEU A 123 -14.59 10.55 6.45
CA LEU A 123 -13.99 10.28 5.13
C LEU A 123 -12.45 10.32 5.20
N LEU A 124 -11.87 11.36 5.80
CA LEU A 124 -10.42 11.50 5.88
C LEU A 124 -9.78 10.36 6.68
N ILE A 125 -10.36 10.01 7.82
CA ILE A 125 -9.91 8.86 8.63
C ILE A 125 -10.02 7.56 7.82
N GLY A 126 -11.16 7.30 7.19
CA GLY A 126 -11.37 6.12 6.35
C GLY A 126 -10.36 6.05 5.20
N GLY A 127 -10.15 7.15 4.49
CA GLY A 127 -9.12 7.24 3.44
C GLY A 127 -7.72 6.94 3.98
N GLY A 128 -7.36 7.53 5.13
CA GLY A 128 -6.07 7.27 5.79
C GLY A 128 -5.85 5.81 6.17
N MET A 129 -6.92 5.10 6.51
CA MET A 129 -6.88 3.69 6.91
C MET A 129 -6.77 2.71 5.76
N PHE A 130 -7.19 3.04 4.53
CA PHE A 130 -7.30 2.07 3.44
C PHE A 130 -6.51 2.41 2.18
N ILE A 131 -6.15 3.68 1.97
CA ILE A 131 -5.44 4.09 0.77
C ILE A 131 -3.95 3.75 0.88
N LEU A 132 -3.37 3.21 -0.20
CA LEU A 132 -1.96 2.87 -0.30
C LEU A 132 -1.36 3.40 -1.61
N TRP A 133 -0.92 4.65 -1.60
CA TRP A 133 -0.29 5.29 -2.75
C TRP A 133 0.84 6.23 -2.34
N ARG A 134 1.52 6.81 -3.33
CA ARG A 134 2.57 7.80 -3.12
C ARG A 134 2.00 9.07 -2.47
N THR A 135 2.72 9.65 -1.53
CA THR A 135 2.26 10.78 -0.69
C THR A 135 1.79 12.00 -1.48
N TRP A 136 2.33 12.26 -2.66
CA TRP A 136 1.96 13.41 -3.48
C TRP A 136 0.49 13.36 -3.95
N TYR A 137 -0.09 12.17 -4.12
CA TYR A 137 -1.52 12.04 -4.39
C TYR A 137 -2.34 12.51 -3.19
N SER A 138 -1.97 12.12 -1.97
CA SER A 138 -2.65 12.59 -0.74
C SER A 138 -2.56 14.11 -0.60
N VAL A 139 -1.36 14.67 -0.80
CA VAL A 139 -1.14 16.12 -0.73
C VAL A 139 -2.01 16.83 -1.77
N GLY A 140 -1.99 16.34 -3.02
CA GLY A 140 -2.79 16.92 -4.11
C GLY A 140 -4.29 16.91 -3.81
N VAL A 141 -4.82 15.78 -3.32
CA VAL A 141 -6.24 15.70 -2.97
C VAL A 141 -6.58 16.64 -1.81
N ILE A 142 -5.82 16.61 -0.71
CA ILE A 142 -6.11 17.47 0.45
C ILE A 142 -6.02 18.96 0.09
N VAL A 143 -5.02 19.37 -0.69
CA VAL A 143 -4.90 20.76 -1.15
C VAL A 143 -6.09 21.16 -2.02
N LEU A 144 -6.46 20.33 -3.00
CA LEU A 144 -7.62 20.60 -3.85
C LEU A 144 -8.91 20.68 -3.04
N SER A 145 -9.11 19.73 -2.12
CA SER A 145 -10.26 19.68 -1.23
C SER A 145 -10.34 20.90 -0.32
N ALA A 146 -9.20 21.36 0.22
CA ALA A 146 -9.12 22.58 1.03
C ALA A 146 -9.46 23.83 0.20
N MET A 147 -8.94 23.93 -1.03
CA MET A 147 -9.25 25.03 -1.94
C MET A 147 -10.74 25.08 -2.27
N VAL A 148 -11.34 23.95 -2.64
CA VAL A 148 -12.77 23.87 -2.99
C VAL A 148 -13.64 24.15 -1.76
N THR A 149 -13.23 23.67 -0.58
CA THR A 149 -13.92 24.00 0.68
C THR A 149 -13.86 25.51 0.96
N ALA A 150 -12.70 26.14 0.79
CA ALA A 150 -12.56 27.58 0.98
C ALA A 150 -13.47 28.38 0.03
N ILE A 151 -13.60 27.96 -1.23
CA ILE A 151 -14.50 28.58 -2.21
C ILE A 151 -15.96 28.49 -1.75
N PHE A 152 -16.43 27.31 -1.33
CA PHE A 152 -17.83 27.14 -0.92
C PHE A 152 -18.16 27.81 0.41
N VAL A 153 -17.23 27.80 1.37
CA VAL A 153 -17.41 28.51 2.64
C VAL A 153 -17.44 30.02 2.41
N ALA A 154 -16.52 30.58 1.61
CA ALA A 154 -16.50 32.01 1.33
C ALA A 154 -17.69 32.48 0.46
N GLY A 155 -18.21 31.59 -0.40
CA GLY A 155 -19.38 31.88 -1.24
C GLY A 155 -20.73 31.78 -0.51
N ASN A 156 -20.79 31.10 0.64
CA ASN A 156 -22.02 30.89 1.38
C ASN A 156 -22.29 32.03 2.36
N ARG A 157 -23.28 32.88 2.06
CA ARG A 157 -23.68 34.02 2.91
C ARG A 157 -24.28 33.61 4.26
N ASN A 158 -24.74 32.38 4.39
CA ASN A 158 -25.32 31.85 5.63
C ASN A 158 -24.26 31.26 6.58
N LEU A 159 -22.99 31.26 6.16
CA LEU A 159 -21.87 30.82 6.97
C LEU A 159 -20.97 31.99 7.35
N GLU A 160 -20.66 32.06 8.64
CA GLU A 160 -19.64 32.97 9.13
C GLU A 160 -18.28 32.26 9.13
N LEU A 161 -17.27 32.86 8.50
CA LEU A 161 -15.92 32.29 8.43
C LEU A 161 -15.36 31.97 9.81
N ALA A 162 -15.59 32.83 10.80
CA ALA A 162 -15.15 32.61 12.18
C ALA A 162 -15.81 31.35 12.78
N GLN A 163 -17.13 31.18 12.59
CA GLN A 163 -17.85 30.01 13.06
C GLN A 163 -17.36 28.73 12.38
N PHE A 164 -17.03 28.77 11.09
CA PHE A 164 -16.43 27.63 10.39
C PHE A 164 -15.14 27.17 11.07
N PHE A 165 -14.19 28.08 11.34
CA PHE A 165 -12.93 27.71 11.98
C PHE A 165 -13.12 27.18 13.40
N ILE A 166 -13.99 27.82 14.19
CA ILE A 166 -14.25 27.46 15.59
C ILE A 166 -14.96 26.11 15.70
N ARG A 167 -15.99 25.86 14.86
CA ARG A 167 -16.86 24.68 14.97
C ARG A 167 -16.32 23.44 14.27
N GLY A 168 -15.23 23.52 13.51
CA GLY A 168 -14.68 22.31 12.89
C GLY A 168 -13.60 22.51 11.83
N GLY A 169 -13.50 23.68 11.20
CA GLY A 169 -12.55 23.91 10.11
C GLY A 169 -11.09 23.67 10.50
N LEU A 170 -10.68 24.10 11.70
CA LEU A 170 -9.33 23.81 12.22
C LEU A 170 -9.12 22.32 12.47
N LEU A 171 -10.12 21.63 13.04
CA LEU A 171 -10.08 20.19 13.28
C LEU A 171 -9.95 19.42 11.96
N LEU A 172 -10.72 19.81 10.94
CA LEU A 172 -10.67 19.22 9.60
C LEU A 172 -9.27 19.37 8.97
N ALA A 173 -8.66 20.55 9.09
CA ALA A 173 -7.31 20.79 8.59
C ALA A 173 -6.26 19.89 9.30
N VAL A 174 -6.33 19.79 10.63
CA VAL A 174 -5.44 18.94 11.42
C VAL A 174 -5.61 17.46 11.04
N VAL A 175 -6.85 16.97 10.92
CA VAL A 175 -7.13 15.59 10.48
C VAL A 175 -6.61 15.36 9.06
N GLY A 176 -6.74 16.33 8.15
CA GLY A 176 -6.18 16.25 6.80
C GLY A 176 -4.65 16.07 6.80
N VAL A 177 -3.93 16.79 7.67
CA VAL A 177 -2.48 16.59 7.84
C VAL A 177 -2.17 15.20 8.38
N PHE A 178 -2.89 14.75 9.41
CA PHE A 178 -2.70 13.40 9.95
C PHE A 178 -2.98 12.32 8.93
N MET A 179 -3.99 12.48 8.09
CA MET A 179 -4.29 11.55 7.00
C MET A 179 -3.09 11.41 6.04
N ILE A 180 -2.47 12.52 5.63
CA ILE A 180 -1.28 12.49 4.76
C ILE A 180 -0.14 11.71 5.44
N ILE A 181 0.09 11.96 6.74
CA ILE A 181 1.12 11.27 7.52
C ILE A 181 0.81 9.76 7.61
N LEU A 182 -0.43 9.39 7.91
CA LEU A 182 -0.85 7.99 8.02
C LEU A 182 -0.63 7.23 6.70
N ILE A 183 -1.06 7.80 5.57
CA ILE A 183 -0.85 7.19 4.26
C ILE A 183 0.65 7.08 3.94
N LYS A 184 1.44 8.12 4.24
CA LYS A 184 2.89 8.10 4.01
C LYS A 184 3.56 6.98 4.81
N VAL A 185 3.31 6.92 6.12
CA VAL A 185 3.90 5.91 7.01
C VAL A 185 3.55 4.51 6.50
N ARG A 186 2.28 4.28 6.17
CA ARG A 186 1.83 3.00 5.65
C ARG A 186 2.51 2.64 4.33
N TYR A 187 2.56 3.58 3.38
CA TYR A 187 3.21 3.38 2.09
C TYR A 187 4.68 3.00 2.26
N ASP A 188 5.42 3.74 3.10
CA ASP A 188 6.83 3.49 3.36
C ASP A 188 7.06 2.13 4.04
N LEU A 189 6.19 1.74 4.98
CA LEU A 189 6.25 0.44 5.64
C LEU A 189 5.99 -0.71 4.66
N THR A 190 4.94 -0.62 3.85
CA THR A 190 4.64 -1.66 2.85
C THR A 190 5.75 -1.77 1.80
N LEU A 191 6.33 -0.64 1.38
CA LEU A 191 7.46 -0.66 0.46
C LEU A 191 8.70 -1.33 1.08
N ARG A 192 9.00 -1.05 2.35
CA ARG A 192 10.12 -1.70 3.07
C ARG A 192 9.88 -3.19 3.25
N GLU A 193 8.66 -3.60 3.59
CA GLU A 193 8.26 -5.00 3.71
C GLU A 193 8.46 -5.75 2.38
N ILE A 194 7.98 -5.18 1.27
CA ILE A 194 8.12 -5.77 -0.06
C ILE A 194 9.61 -5.93 -0.41
N LYS A 195 10.42 -4.89 -0.20
CA LYS A 195 11.86 -4.93 -0.46
C LYS A 195 12.56 -6.01 0.37
N ALA A 196 12.24 -6.10 1.66
CA ALA A 196 12.80 -7.11 2.55
C ALA A 196 12.41 -8.53 2.11
N ARG A 197 11.14 -8.74 1.73
CA ARG A 197 10.64 -10.04 1.25
C ARG A 197 11.32 -10.47 -0.05
N LEU A 198 11.48 -9.56 -1.00
CA LEU A 198 12.16 -9.84 -2.27
C LEU A 198 13.65 -10.13 -2.08
N ALA A 199 14.33 -9.35 -1.25
CA ALA A 199 15.73 -9.60 -0.91
C ALA A 199 15.92 -10.97 -0.25
N LEU A 200 15.05 -11.33 0.69
CA LEU A 200 15.10 -12.64 1.35
C LEU A 200 14.89 -13.79 0.35
N LYS A 201 13.98 -13.62 -0.61
CA LYS A 201 13.74 -14.60 -1.68
C LYS A 201 14.99 -14.80 -2.54
N ALA A 202 15.63 -13.72 -2.98
CA ALA A 202 16.86 -13.78 -3.77
C ALA A 202 18.00 -14.49 -3.01
N ILE A 203 18.17 -14.19 -1.73
CA ILE A 203 19.17 -14.83 -0.87
C ILE A 203 18.91 -16.33 -0.74
N ASN A 204 17.65 -16.76 -0.56
CA ASN A 204 17.31 -18.18 -0.47
C ASN A 204 17.60 -18.93 -1.77
N GLU A 205 17.26 -18.34 -2.93
CA GLU A 205 17.56 -18.94 -4.24
C GLU A 205 19.07 -19.09 -4.48
N GLU A 206 19.87 -18.10 -4.10
CA GLU A 206 21.32 -18.18 -4.21
C GLU A 206 21.92 -19.20 -3.23
N MET A 207 21.40 -19.26 -2.00
CA MET A 207 21.81 -20.24 -1.00
C MET A 207 21.53 -21.68 -1.47
N GLU A 208 20.42 -21.91 -2.15
CA GLU A 208 20.06 -23.20 -2.74
C GLU A 208 21.04 -23.59 -3.85
N LYS A 209 21.42 -22.66 -4.74
CA LYS A 209 22.46 -22.88 -5.76
C LYS A 209 23.82 -23.21 -5.13
N GLN A 210 24.22 -22.46 -4.12
CA GLN A 210 25.49 -22.69 -3.43
C GLN A 210 25.52 -24.05 -2.73
N LYS A 211 24.39 -24.48 -2.16
CA LYS A 211 24.26 -25.80 -1.56
C LYS A 211 24.44 -26.91 -2.61
N LEU A 212 23.79 -26.80 -3.77
CA LEU A 212 23.94 -27.76 -4.86
C LEU A 212 25.40 -27.85 -5.35
N LEU A 213 26.06 -26.70 -5.53
CA LEU A 213 27.48 -26.64 -5.91
C LEU A 213 28.40 -27.26 -4.84
N LEU A 214 28.06 -27.11 -3.56
CA LEU A 214 28.81 -27.68 -2.45
C LEU A 214 28.63 -29.20 -2.38
N GLU A 215 27.42 -29.70 -2.60
CA GLU A 215 27.12 -31.14 -2.70
C GLU A 215 27.91 -31.78 -3.86
N GLU A 216 27.90 -31.17 -5.04
CA GLU A 216 28.67 -31.65 -6.20
C GLU A 216 30.19 -31.67 -5.93
N LYS A 217 30.72 -30.62 -5.27
CA LYS A 217 32.13 -30.59 -4.86
C LYS A 217 32.45 -31.66 -3.82
N ASN A 218 31.57 -31.90 -2.87
CA ASN A 218 31.76 -32.90 -1.83
C ASN A 218 31.76 -34.33 -2.41
N GLU A 219 30.89 -34.59 -3.39
CA GLU A 219 30.88 -35.84 -4.15
C GLU A 219 32.21 -36.06 -4.88
N LYS A 220 32.67 -35.07 -5.65
CA LYS A 220 33.96 -35.10 -6.35
C LYS A 220 35.15 -35.33 -5.41
N ILE A 221 35.16 -34.69 -4.25
CA ILE A 221 36.20 -34.89 -3.22
C ILE A 221 36.15 -36.32 -2.68
N THR A 222 34.96 -36.82 -2.36
CA THR A 222 34.77 -38.19 -1.85
C THR A 222 35.26 -39.22 -2.85
N ASP A 223 34.98 -39.03 -4.14
CA ASP A 223 35.45 -39.91 -5.20
C ASP A 223 36.96 -39.85 -5.40
N SER A 224 37.55 -38.66 -5.30
CA SER A 224 39.00 -38.47 -5.35
C SER A 224 39.70 -39.18 -4.19
N ILE A 225 39.13 -39.12 -2.97
CA ILE A 225 39.62 -39.84 -1.79
C ILE A 225 39.54 -41.35 -2.01
N ARG A 226 38.39 -41.87 -2.48
CA ARG A 226 38.24 -43.31 -2.78
C ARG A 226 39.20 -43.78 -3.86
N TYR A 227 39.47 -42.95 -4.87
CA TYR A 227 40.45 -43.26 -5.91
C TYR A 227 41.87 -43.34 -5.33
N ALA A 228 42.29 -42.35 -4.54
CA ALA A 228 43.58 -42.37 -3.87
C ALA A 228 43.74 -43.59 -2.93
N GLN A 229 42.70 -43.97 -2.18
CA GLN A 229 42.70 -45.17 -1.34
C GLN A 229 42.88 -46.45 -2.16
N ARG A 230 42.25 -46.55 -3.34
CA ARG A 230 42.43 -47.69 -4.26
C ARG A 230 43.86 -47.79 -4.76
N ILE A 231 44.47 -46.66 -5.16
CA ILE A 231 45.88 -46.62 -5.56
C ILE A 231 46.78 -47.08 -4.40
N GLN A 232 46.60 -46.49 -3.22
CA GLN A 232 47.40 -46.80 -2.04
C GLN A 232 47.33 -48.29 -1.68
N LYS A 233 46.13 -48.89 -1.71
CA LYS A 233 45.94 -50.32 -1.47
C LYS A 233 46.61 -51.20 -2.53
N SER A 234 46.62 -50.77 -3.80
CA SER A 234 47.28 -51.52 -4.88
C SER A 234 48.81 -51.47 -4.80
N ILE A 235 49.38 -50.38 -4.29
CA ILE A 235 50.83 -50.21 -4.11
C ILE A 235 51.33 -50.96 -2.87
N LEU A 236 50.65 -50.80 -1.73
CA LEU A 236 51.06 -51.45 -0.48
C LEU A 236 50.78 -52.96 -0.51
N GLY A 237 49.77 -53.41 -1.26
CA GLY A 237 49.34 -54.81 -1.25
C GLY A 237 48.59 -55.16 0.04
N ASP A 238 48.04 -56.38 0.10
CA ASP A 238 47.24 -56.82 1.24
C ASP A 238 48.11 -56.92 2.51
N LYS A 239 47.59 -56.49 3.67
CA LYS A 239 48.38 -56.37 4.92
C LYS A 239 49.12 -57.67 5.28
N LEU A 240 48.46 -58.81 5.03
CA LEU A 240 48.99 -60.17 5.21
C LEU A 240 50.24 -60.49 4.37
N ARG A 241 50.41 -59.83 3.22
CA ARG A 241 51.55 -60.06 2.31
C ARG A 241 52.77 -59.22 2.69
N ILE A 242 52.57 -58.07 3.33
CA ILE A 242 53.64 -57.19 3.81
C ILE A 242 54.25 -57.73 5.11
N GLU A 243 53.43 -58.22 6.04
CA GLU A 243 53.93 -58.82 7.29
C GLU A 243 54.82 -60.05 7.03
N GLY A 244 54.54 -60.82 5.96
CA GLY A 244 55.40 -61.91 5.51
C GLY A 244 56.69 -61.49 4.77
N TRP A 245 56.89 -60.21 4.44
CA TRP A 245 58.14 -59.70 3.87
C TRP A 245 59.13 -59.20 4.95
N PHE A 246 58.65 -58.97 6.17
CA PHE A 246 59.44 -58.44 7.29
C PHE A 246 59.56 -59.41 8.48
N ALA A 247 59.11 -60.67 8.32
CA ALA A 247 59.34 -61.78 9.24
C ALA A 247 60.47 -62.69 8.71
#